data_AF-A0A940I1D3-F1
#
_entry.id   AF-A0A940I1D3-F1
#
_cell.length_a   1.000
_cell.length_b   1.000
_cell.length_c   1.000
_cell.angle_alpha   90.00
_cell.angle_beta   90.00
_cell.angle_gamma   90.00
#
_symmetry.space_group_name_H-M   'P 1'
#
loop_
_entity.id
_entity.type
_entity.pdbx_description
1 polymer ?
#
loop_
_entity_poly.entity_id
_entity_poly.type
_entity_poly.pdbx_seq_one_letter_code
_entity_poly.pdbx_strand_id
1 'polypeptide(L)'
;MTERGKDPQAQDNMDGIILDAPEVIKNRYESALAALERKFLQKFQHLLSQGINELRSINIQNLTPATLATVAAAAQKYKSSVKALDTEEHEKLEALIRNMEQDLREIGLTGAAARFAREEYLRRKKKRKDRLVGQLKKLAGM
;
A
#
# COMPACT_ATOMS: atom_id res chain seq x y z
N MET A 1 15.65 -43.52 -45.24
CA MET A 1 15.16 -42.30 -45.91
C MET A 1 13.74 -42.08 -45.37
N THR A 2 13.65 -41.24 -44.34
CA THR A 2 12.92 -39.93 -44.31
C THR A 2 11.40 -40.13 -44.27
N GLU A 3 10.61 -39.51 -43.39
CA GLU A 3 10.80 -38.68 -42.20
C GLU A 3 9.40 -38.51 -41.55
N ARG A 4 9.36 -38.55 -40.21
CA ARG A 4 8.58 -37.71 -39.28
C ARG A 4 7.13 -37.28 -39.59
N GLY A 5 6.23 -37.71 -38.68
CA GLY A 5 5.54 -36.80 -37.75
C GLY A 5 4.48 -35.85 -38.31
N LYS A 6 3.21 -36.16 -38.07
CA LYS A 6 2.14 -35.17 -37.95
C LYS A 6 1.38 -35.44 -36.66
N ASP A 7 1.84 -34.84 -35.57
CA ASP A 7 1.01 -34.55 -34.41
C ASP A 7 0.36 -33.18 -34.63
N PRO A 8 -0.97 -33.10 -34.85
CA PRO A 8 -1.67 -31.83 -34.81
C PRO A 8 -2.03 -31.53 -33.35
N GLN A 9 -1.03 -31.19 -32.53
CA GLN A 9 -1.25 -30.70 -31.17
C GLN A 9 -0.27 -29.58 -30.84
N ALA A 10 -0.41 -28.45 -31.52
CA ALA A 10 0.30 -27.23 -31.12
C ALA A 10 -0.44 -25.92 -31.45
N GLN A 11 -1.67 -25.96 -31.98
CA GLN A 11 -2.35 -24.75 -32.44
C GLN A 11 -3.59 -24.32 -31.64
N ASP A 12 -4.12 -25.14 -30.71
CA ASP A 12 -5.35 -24.79 -29.98
C ASP A 12 -5.14 -24.10 -28.62
N ASN A 13 -3.90 -23.87 -28.17
CA ASN A 13 -3.64 -23.36 -26.81
C ASN A 13 -3.22 -21.88 -26.73
N MET A 14 -3.17 -21.13 -27.84
CA MET A 14 -2.78 -19.70 -27.79
C MET A 14 -3.97 -18.74 -27.66
N ASP A 15 -5.19 -19.16 -28.02
CA ASP A 15 -6.36 -18.27 -27.96
C ASP A 15 -6.89 -18.04 -26.53
N GLY A 16 -6.72 -19.02 -25.62
CA GLY A 16 -7.11 -18.87 -24.21
C GLY A 16 -6.18 -17.98 -23.37
N ILE A 17 -4.91 -17.87 -23.76
CA ILE A 17 -3.90 -17.10 -23.00
C ILE A 17 -4.10 -15.58 -23.21
N ILE A 18 -4.61 -15.17 -24.37
CA ILE A 18 -4.85 -13.75 -24.70
C ILE A 18 -6.18 -13.25 -24.08
N LEU A 19 -7.20 -14.12 -24.00
CA LEU A 19 -8.51 -13.77 -23.43
C LEU A 19 -8.46 -13.51 -21.92
N ASP A 20 -7.59 -14.22 -21.19
CA ASP A 20 -7.45 -14.07 -19.72
C ASP A 20 -6.38 -13.04 -19.31
N ALA A 21 -5.52 -12.60 -20.23
CA ALA A 21 -4.41 -11.69 -19.92
C ALA A 21 -4.84 -10.40 -19.17
N PRO A 22 -5.96 -9.73 -19.52
CA PRO A 22 -6.43 -8.55 -18.79
C PRO A 22 -6.81 -8.86 -17.34
N GLU A 23 -7.47 -9.99 -17.08
CA GLU A 23 -7.93 -10.37 -15.74
C GLU A 23 -6.75 -10.86 -14.88
N VAL A 24 -5.77 -11.54 -15.47
CA VAL A 24 -4.52 -11.94 -14.79
C VAL A 24 -3.70 -10.72 -14.38
N ILE A 25 -3.55 -9.73 -15.27
CA ILE A 25 -2.87 -8.46 -14.97
C ILE A 25 -3.61 -7.76 -13.82
N LYS A 26 -4.92 -7.60 -13.93
CA LYS A 26 -5.75 -6.98 -12.90
C LYS A 26 -5.60 -7.68 -11.54
N ASN A 27 -5.76 -8.99 -11.47
CA ASN A 27 -5.67 -9.76 -10.22
C ASN A 27 -4.27 -9.67 -9.57
N ARG A 28 -3.22 -9.65 -10.38
CA ARG A 28 -1.83 -9.46 -9.91
C ARG A 28 -1.68 -8.10 -9.22
N TYR A 29 -2.09 -7.02 -9.87
CA TYR A 29 -1.93 -5.67 -9.33
C TYR A 29 -2.89 -5.38 -8.17
N GLU A 30 -4.12 -5.90 -8.20
CA GLU A 30 -5.04 -5.81 -7.05
C GLU A 30 -4.44 -6.48 -5.81
N SER A 31 -3.86 -7.67 -5.97
CA SER A 31 -3.20 -8.39 -4.87
C SER A 31 -1.97 -7.63 -4.34
N ALA A 32 -1.15 -7.08 -5.24
CA ALA A 32 0.03 -6.30 -4.89
C ALA A 32 -0.33 -4.99 -4.16
N LEU A 33 -1.35 -4.28 -4.65
CA LEU A 33 -1.89 -3.07 -4.02
C LEU A 33 -2.47 -3.39 -2.62
N ALA A 34 -3.24 -4.47 -2.49
CA ALA A 34 -3.76 -4.89 -1.19
C ALA A 34 -2.65 -5.30 -0.20
N ALA A 35 -1.56 -5.92 -0.68
CA ALA A 35 -0.40 -6.24 0.14
C ALA A 35 0.35 -4.97 0.59
N LEU A 36 0.55 -4.01 -0.31
CA LEU A 36 1.16 -2.71 -0.01
C LEU A 36 0.35 -1.96 1.07
N GLU A 37 -0.97 -1.89 0.89
CA GLU A 37 -1.89 -1.23 1.84
C GLU A 37 -1.80 -1.89 3.23
N ARG A 38 -1.85 -3.22 3.30
CA ARG A 38 -1.75 -3.96 4.58
C ARG A 38 -0.44 -3.68 5.29
N LYS A 39 0.69 -3.71 4.57
CA LYS A 39 2.01 -3.45 5.15
C LYS A 39 2.13 -2.02 5.66
N PHE A 40 1.61 -1.04 4.92
CA PHE A 40 1.55 0.35 5.37
C PHE A 40 0.74 0.47 6.67
N LEU A 41 -0.46 -0.11 6.72
CA LEU A 41 -1.34 -0.01 7.90
C LEU A 41 -0.74 -0.67 9.13
N GLN A 42 -0.06 -1.81 8.99
CA GLN A 42 0.65 -2.47 10.08
C GLN A 42 1.78 -1.58 10.64
N LYS A 43 2.64 -1.04 9.77
CA LYS A 43 3.70 -0.12 10.18
C LYS A 43 3.13 1.14 10.83
N PHE A 44 2.07 1.70 10.27
CA PHE A 44 1.40 2.89 10.78
C PHE A 44 0.79 2.65 12.17
N GLN A 45 0.08 1.54 12.36
CA GLN A 45 -0.47 1.15 13.65
C GLN A 45 0.62 0.93 14.70
N HIS A 46 1.75 0.32 14.31
CA HIS A 46 2.90 0.16 15.19
C HIS A 46 3.49 1.51 15.62
N LEU A 47 3.73 2.43 14.69
CA LEU A 47 4.23 3.78 14.99
C LEU A 47 3.29 4.55 15.91
N LEU A 48 1.98 4.50 15.66
CA LEU A 48 1.01 5.18 16.52
C LEU A 48 0.97 4.57 17.93
N SER A 49 1.03 3.24 18.04
CA SER A 49 1.03 2.56 19.34
C SER A 49 2.29 2.88 20.14
N GLN A 50 3.45 2.91 19.49
CA GLN A 50 4.71 3.36 20.09
C GLN A 50 4.61 4.80 20.58
N GLY A 51 4.07 5.71 19.75
CA GLY A 51 3.90 7.11 20.13
C GLY A 51 2.98 7.32 21.32
N ILE A 52 1.88 6.57 21.39
CA ILE A 52 0.97 6.62 22.54
C ILE A 52 1.67 6.12 23.81
N ASN A 53 2.41 5.02 23.72
CA ASN A 53 3.12 4.46 24.87
C ASN A 53 4.25 5.39 25.35
N GLU A 54 5.00 5.99 24.42
CA GLU A 54 6.05 6.97 24.74
C GLU A 54 5.42 8.20 25.42
N LEU A 55 4.32 8.75 24.89
CA LEU A 55 3.63 9.88 25.51
C LEU A 55 3.04 9.56 26.89
N ARG A 56 2.51 8.34 27.09
CA ARG A 56 2.00 7.89 28.40
C ARG A 56 3.10 7.72 29.45
N SER A 57 4.32 7.40 29.02
CA SER A 57 5.47 7.27 29.92
C SER A 57 5.97 8.63 30.44
N ILE A 58 5.60 9.72 29.78
CA ILE A 58 5.92 11.07 30.22
C ILE A 58 5.01 11.42 31.39
N ASN A 59 5.60 11.79 32.53
CA ASN A 59 4.84 12.26 33.69
C ASN A 59 4.28 13.67 33.42
N ILE A 60 3.11 13.71 32.80
CA ILE A 60 2.37 14.94 32.46
C ILE A 60 1.80 15.67 33.69
N GLN A 61 1.81 15.08 34.89
CA GLN A 61 1.35 15.75 36.10
C GLN A 61 2.32 16.86 36.55
N ASN A 62 3.55 16.88 36.04
CA ASN A 62 4.53 17.92 36.30
C ASN A 62 4.93 18.61 34.99
N LEU A 63 4.13 19.61 34.58
CA LEU A 63 4.31 20.39 33.35
C LEU A 63 5.46 21.39 33.51
N THR A 64 6.68 20.87 33.53
CA THR A 64 7.88 21.70 33.41
C THR A 64 8.17 22.04 31.95
N PRO A 65 8.92 23.11 31.65
CA PRO A 65 9.40 23.38 30.29
C PRO A 65 10.16 22.19 29.67
N ALA A 66 10.90 21.43 30.49
CA ALA A 66 11.58 20.22 30.05
C ALA A 66 10.59 19.13 29.62
N THR A 67 9.53 18.89 30.41
CA THR A 67 8.46 17.93 30.07
C THR A 67 7.77 18.31 28.75
N LEU A 68 7.47 19.60 28.56
CA LEU A 68 6.87 20.12 27.32
C LEU A 68 7.80 19.93 26.10
N ALA A 69 9.10 20.18 26.27
CA ALA A 69 10.10 19.95 25.23
C ALA A 69 10.19 18.46 24.84
N THR A 70 10.13 17.54 25.81
CA THR A 70 10.11 16.09 25.55
C THR A 70 8.87 15.66 24.77
N VAL A 71 7.68 16.16 25.14
CA VAL A 71 6.43 15.89 24.41
C VAL A 71 6.51 16.41 22.98
N ALA A 72 7.02 17.64 22.79
CA ALA A 72 7.18 18.23 21.46
C ALA A 72 8.16 17.44 20.58
N ALA A 73 9.29 17.01 21.15
CA ALA A 73 10.27 16.19 20.45
C ALA A 73 9.70 14.83 20.03
N ALA A 74 8.98 14.16 20.93
CA ALA A 74 8.29 12.90 20.62
C ALA A 74 7.26 13.10 19.49
N ALA A 75 6.39 14.11 19.61
CA ALA A 75 5.40 14.43 18.58
C ALA A 75 6.04 14.68 17.20
N GLN A 76 7.15 15.45 17.16
CA GLN A 76 7.88 15.73 15.92
C GLN A 76 8.53 14.47 15.33
N LYS A 77 9.13 13.61 16.15
CA LYS A 77 9.69 12.31 15.74
C LYS A 77 8.64 11.44 15.06
N TYR A 78 7.46 11.29 15.66
CA TYR A 78 6.39 10.46 15.09
C TYR A 78 5.78 11.08 13.83
N LYS A 79 5.62 12.41 13.79
CA LYS A 79 5.19 13.13 12.58
C LYS A 79 6.14 12.87 11.41
N SER A 80 7.45 12.99 11.63
CA SER A 80 8.48 12.70 10.62
C SER A 80 8.47 11.24 10.20
N SER A 81 8.29 10.30 11.14
CA SER A 81 8.24 8.87 10.86
C SER A 81 7.02 8.49 10.01
N VAL A 82 5.85 9.06 10.31
CA VAL A 82 4.63 8.87 9.51
C VAL A 82 4.81 9.46 8.11
N LYS A 83 5.43 10.64 7.98
CA LYS A 83 5.71 11.24 6.68
C LYS A 83 6.65 10.37 5.84
N ALA A 84 7.72 9.86 6.44
CA ALA A 84 8.65 8.95 5.76
C ALA A 84 7.96 7.66 5.30
N LEU A 85 7.08 7.10 6.15
CA LEU A 85 6.28 5.92 5.80
C LEU A 85 5.31 6.22 4.64
N ASP A 86 4.64 7.38 4.66
CA ASP A 86 3.76 7.82 3.57
C ASP A 86 4.53 7.98 2.25
N THR A 87 5.76 8.53 2.29
CA THR A 87 6.62 8.66 1.10
C THR A 87 7.09 7.30 0.57
N GLU A 88 7.60 6.41 1.43
CA GLU A 88 8.05 5.06 1.04
C GLU A 88 6.92 4.27 0.36
N GLU A 89 5.71 4.36 0.91
CA GLU A 89 4.55 3.69 0.33
C GLU A 89 4.10 4.34 -0.99
N HIS A 90 4.12 5.68 -1.07
CA HIS A 90 3.78 6.38 -2.31
C HIS A 90 4.72 6.01 -3.47
N GLU A 91 6.02 5.94 -3.23
CA GLU A 91 7.00 5.52 -4.25
C GLU A 91 6.72 4.10 -4.76
N LYS A 92 6.34 3.18 -3.86
CA LYS A 92 5.98 1.80 -4.21
C LYS A 92 4.66 1.72 -4.97
N LEU A 93 3.68 2.52 -4.58
CA LEU A 93 2.42 2.64 -5.32
C LEU A 93 2.69 3.12 -6.75
N GLU A 94 3.47 4.20 -6.91
CA GLU A 94 3.81 4.75 -8.22
C GLU A 94 4.55 3.74 -9.10
N ALA A 95 5.46 2.94 -8.53
CA ALA A 95 6.11 1.85 -9.25
C ALA A 95 5.11 0.77 -9.70
N LEU A 96 4.19 0.34 -8.84
CA LEU A 96 3.16 -0.64 -9.20
C LEU A 96 2.23 -0.11 -10.30
N ILE A 97 1.81 1.15 -10.21
CA ILE A 97 0.94 1.77 -11.23
C ILE A 97 1.66 1.87 -12.56
N ARG A 98 2.93 2.30 -12.59
CA ARG A 98 3.72 2.35 -13.84
C ARG A 98 3.87 0.97 -14.48
N ASN A 99 4.14 -0.06 -13.69
CA ASN A 99 4.25 -1.42 -14.20
C ASN A 99 2.89 -1.90 -14.75
N MET A 100 1.78 -1.61 -14.06
CA MET A 100 0.43 -1.93 -14.54
C MET A 100 0.11 -1.21 -15.86
N GLU A 101 0.45 0.08 -15.97
CA GLU A 101 0.29 0.83 -17.22
C GLU A 101 1.15 0.29 -18.37
N GLN A 102 2.32 -0.26 -18.07
CA GLN A 102 3.18 -0.90 -19.06
C GLN A 102 2.58 -2.23 -19.52
N ASP A 103 2.23 -3.13 -18.59
CA ASP A 103 1.63 -4.43 -18.89
C ASP A 103 0.34 -4.28 -19.72
N LEU A 104 -0.50 -3.29 -19.37
CA LEU A 104 -1.72 -2.97 -20.14
C LEU A 104 -1.39 -2.50 -21.57
N ARG A 105 -0.36 -1.67 -21.73
CA ARG A 105 0.06 -1.17 -23.06
C ARG A 105 0.62 -2.29 -23.94
N GLU A 106 1.35 -3.24 -23.36
CA GLU A 106 1.92 -4.39 -24.08
C GLU A 106 0.83 -5.29 -24.68
N ILE A 107 -0.37 -5.31 -24.09
CA ILE A 107 -1.54 -6.04 -24.62
C ILE A 107 -2.56 -5.13 -25.34
N GLY A 108 -2.17 -3.89 -25.70
CA GLY A 108 -3.01 -2.97 -26.49
C GLY A 108 -4.15 -2.29 -25.71
N LEU A 109 -4.13 -2.33 -24.37
CA LEU A 109 -5.12 -1.70 -23.50
C LEU A 109 -4.67 -0.32 -22.99
N THR A 110 -5.66 0.50 -22.62
CA THR A 110 -5.41 1.85 -22.07
C THR A 110 -5.07 1.79 -20.58
N GLY A 111 -4.30 2.77 -20.10
CA GLY A 111 -3.96 2.93 -18.67
C GLY A 111 -5.12 3.36 -17.75
N ALA A 112 -6.38 3.38 -18.23
CA ALA A 112 -7.52 3.81 -17.43
C ALA A 112 -7.73 2.92 -16.18
N ALA A 113 -7.51 1.61 -16.32
CA ALA A 113 -7.59 0.67 -15.19
C ALA A 113 -6.52 0.96 -14.12
N ALA A 114 -5.30 1.32 -14.52
CA ALA A 114 -4.23 1.69 -13.59
C ALA A 114 -4.54 2.99 -12.83
N ARG A 115 -5.11 4.00 -13.52
CA ARG A 115 -5.56 5.24 -12.86
C ARG A 115 -6.66 4.99 -11.83
N PHE A 116 -7.67 4.19 -12.19
CA PHE A 116 -8.74 3.80 -11.26
C PHE A 116 -8.17 3.05 -10.04
N ALA A 117 -7.24 2.12 -10.25
CA ALA A 117 -6.58 1.38 -9.18
C ALA A 117 -5.83 2.31 -8.21
N ARG A 118 -5.14 3.35 -8.73
CA ARG A 118 -4.50 4.39 -7.91
C ARG A 118 -5.50 5.13 -7.03
N GLU A 119 -6.58 5.64 -7.62
CA GLU A 119 -7.59 6.42 -6.89
C GLU A 119 -8.26 5.59 -5.79
N GLU A 120 -8.63 4.36 -6.11
CA GLU A 120 -9.28 3.46 -5.17
C GLU A 120 -8.35 3.08 -4.01
N TYR A 121 -7.06 2.85 -4.30
CA TYR A 121 -6.03 2.63 -3.28
C TYR A 121 -5.96 3.82 -2.30
N LEU A 122 -5.78 5.04 -2.82
CA LEU A 122 -5.63 6.24 -2.00
C LEU A 122 -6.87 6.49 -1.12
N ARG A 123 -8.06 6.24 -1.68
CA ARG A 123 -9.34 6.35 -0.96
C ARG A 123 -9.43 5.34 0.20
N ARG A 124 -9.13 4.07 -0.05
CA ARG A 124 -9.16 3.00 0.97
C ARG A 124 -8.12 3.25 2.07
N LYS A 125 -6.89 3.60 1.68
CA LYS A 125 -5.80 3.97 2.59
C LYS A 125 -6.24 5.07 3.54
N LYS A 126 -6.77 6.19 3.01
CA LYS A 126 -7.25 7.31 3.84
C LYS A 126 -8.32 6.87 4.84
N LYS A 127 -9.37 6.18 4.37
CA LYS A 127 -10.48 5.71 5.21
C LYS A 127 -10.01 4.82 6.37
N ARG A 128 -9.03 3.94 6.12
CA ARG A 128 -8.48 3.05 7.16
C ARG A 128 -7.54 3.79 8.11
N LYS A 129 -6.72 4.71 7.61
CA LYS A 129 -5.87 5.57 8.45
C LYS A 129 -6.70 6.36 9.46
N ASP A 130 -7.77 7.00 8.99
CA ASP A 130 -8.69 7.78 9.83
C ASP A 130 -9.35 6.90 10.91
N ARG A 131 -9.73 5.67 10.54
CA ARG A 131 -10.27 4.68 11.48
C ARG A 131 -9.27 4.28 12.56
N LEU A 132 -8.02 3.97 12.18
CA LEU A 132 -6.96 3.58 13.13
C LEU A 132 -6.65 4.71 14.10
N VAL A 133 -6.53 5.94 13.59
CA VAL A 133 -6.35 7.13 14.44
C VAL A 133 -7.53 7.29 15.41
N GLY A 134 -8.77 7.14 14.91
CA GLY A 134 -9.97 7.22 15.75
C GLY A 134 -10.04 6.14 16.84
N GLN A 135 -9.67 4.89 16.52
CA GLN A 135 -9.60 3.79 17.50
C GLN A 135 -8.55 4.06 18.58
N LEU A 136 -7.39 4.57 18.18
CA LEU A 136 -6.28 4.82 19.10
C LEU A 136 -6.52 6.03 20.01
N LYS A 137 -7.21 7.08 19.54
CA LYS A 137 -7.67 8.19 20.40
C LYS A 137 -8.58 7.68 21.53
N LYS A 138 -9.58 6.88 21.19
CA LYS A 138 -10.47 6.23 22.19
C LYS A 138 -9.69 5.41 23.22
N LEU A 139 -8.70 4.63 22.76
CA LEU A 139 -7.84 3.86 23.65
C LEU A 139 -6.93 4.73 24.52
N ALA A 140 -6.52 5.91 24.02
CA ALA A 140 -5.72 6.89 24.74
C ALA A 140 -6.50 7.63 25.84
N GLY A 141 -7.83 7.48 25.93
CA GLY A 141 -8.68 8.28 26.81
C GLY A 141 -8.87 9.71 26.31
N MET A 142 -8.66 9.94 25.00
CA MET A 142 -8.82 11.22 24.29
C MET A 142 -10.01 11.15 23.33
#